data_AF-A0A554J5U2-F1
#
_entry.id   AF-A0A554J5U2-F1
#
_cell.length_a   1.000
_cell.length_b   1.000
_cell.length_c   1.000
_cell.angle_alpha   90.00
_cell.angle_beta   90.00
_cell.angle_gamma   90.00
#
_symmetry.space_group_name_H-M   'P 1'
#
loop_
_entity.id
_entity.type
_entity.pdbx_description
1 polymer ?
#
loop_
_entity_poly.entity_id
_entity_poly.type
_entity_poly.pdbx_seq_one_letter_code
_entity_poly.pdbx_strand_id
1 'polypeptide(L)'
;NAFQQTSFLGINTGKLSILEPDLIGGTRPTGPIPAFGHAEFEINTRTKSLIENYDDVLEITVAGQKFRKAIQVRPFIVFQYFPWVLVGIVGGVAVIYFGVLGAFIYRKRFIKR
;
A
#
# COMPACT_ATOMS: atom_id res chain seq x y z
N ASN A 1 -12.60 -21.43 -40.90
CA ASN A 1 -11.57 -21.41 -39.82
C ASN A 1 -10.95 -20.02 -39.76
N ALA A 2 -11.59 -19.09 -39.04
CA ALA A 2 -11.01 -17.77 -38.80
C ALA A 2 -9.97 -17.90 -37.69
N PHE A 3 -8.70 -17.61 -38.00
CA PHE A 3 -7.65 -17.50 -37.00
C PHE A 3 -8.02 -16.35 -36.05
N GLN A 4 -8.46 -16.68 -34.84
CA GLN A 4 -8.63 -15.68 -33.78
C GLN A 4 -7.23 -15.24 -33.36
N GLN A 5 -6.86 -14.00 -33.70
CA GLN A 5 -5.60 -13.42 -33.28
C GLN A 5 -5.63 -13.23 -31.75
N THR A 6 -4.97 -14.14 -31.04
CA THR A 6 -4.65 -13.95 -29.63
C THR A 6 -3.64 -12.82 -29.52
N SER A 7 -4.01 -11.78 -28.77
CA SER A 7 -3.13 -10.67 -28.46
C SER A 7 -2.48 -10.86 -27.09
N PHE A 8 -1.41 -10.14 -26.81
CA PHE A 8 -0.76 -10.13 -25.49
C PHE A 8 -0.99 -8.78 -24.82
N LEU A 9 -1.37 -8.83 -23.54
CA LEU A 9 -1.46 -7.69 -22.64
C LEU A 9 -0.16 -7.62 -21.83
N GLY A 10 0.67 -6.63 -22.14
CA GLY A 10 1.83 -6.29 -21.32
C GLY A 10 1.44 -5.28 -20.25
N ILE A 11 1.82 -5.53 -19.01
CA ILE A 11 1.54 -4.65 -17.88
C ILE A 11 2.87 -4.22 -17.30
N ASN A 12 3.09 -2.91 -17.22
CA ASN A 12 4.29 -2.32 -16.64
C ASN A 12 3.90 -1.26 -15.62
N THR A 13 4.50 -1.35 -14.45
CA THR A 13 4.31 -0.45 -13.31
C THR A 13 5.67 -0.15 -12.69
N GLY A 14 5.85 1.07 -12.18
CA GLY A 14 7.11 1.45 -11.54
C GLY A 14 7.21 0.92 -10.11
N LYS A 15 6.19 1.15 -9.30
CA LYS A 15 6.21 0.89 -7.84
C LYS A 15 5.11 -0.06 -7.36
N LEU A 16 4.05 -0.24 -8.13
CA LEU A 16 3.01 -1.23 -7.83
C LEU A 16 3.52 -2.65 -8.09
N SER A 17 3.12 -3.59 -7.21
CA SER A 17 3.28 -5.03 -7.45
C SER A 17 2.04 -5.58 -8.13
N ILE A 18 2.23 -6.39 -9.17
CA ILE A 18 1.15 -7.04 -9.90
C ILE A 18 0.98 -8.46 -9.34
N LEU A 19 -0.24 -8.82 -8.95
CA LEU A 19 -0.57 -10.06 -8.24
C LEU A 19 -1.29 -11.07 -9.14
N GLU A 20 -0.84 -11.21 -10.38
CA GLU A 20 -1.44 -12.15 -11.32
C GLU A 20 -0.58 -13.40 -11.46
N PRO A 21 -1.12 -14.59 -11.13
CA PRO A 21 -0.38 -15.85 -11.22
C PRO A 21 -0.09 -16.27 -12.67
N ASP A 22 -0.85 -15.74 -13.64
CA ASP A 22 -0.75 -16.09 -15.07
C ASP A 22 0.18 -15.14 -15.86
N LEU A 23 0.87 -14.22 -15.19
CA LEU A 23 1.86 -13.34 -15.82
C LEU A 23 3.18 -14.08 -16.01
N ILE A 24 3.48 -14.44 -17.25
CA ILE A 24 4.82 -14.89 -17.65
C ILE A 24 5.58 -13.67 -18.16
N GLY A 25 6.60 -13.22 -17.42
CA GLY A 25 7.45 -12.09 -17.82
C GLY A 25 6.73 -10.73 -17.91
N GLY A 26 5.64 -10.52 -17.16
CA GLY A 26 4.87 -9.26 -17.17
C GLY A 26 3.87 -9.15 -18.33
N THR A 27 3.60 -10.26 -19.03
CA THR A 27 2.61 -10.32 -20.09
C THR A 27 1.58 -11.44 -19.84
N ARG A 28 0.32 -11.16 -20.17
CA ARG A 28 -0.81 -12.10 -20.09
C ARG A 28 -1.42 -12.27 -21.48
N PRO A 29 -1.73 -13.49 -21.94
CA PRO A 29 -2.49 -13.67 -23.18
C PRO A 29 -3.91 -13.12 -23.00
N THR A 30 -4.31 -12.21 -23.87
CA THR A 30 -5.69 -11.76 -23.97
C THR A 30 -6.43 -12.66 -24.95
N GLY A 31 -7.68 -12.96 -24.63
CA GLY A 31 -8.61 -13.48 -25.63
C GLY A 31 -8.76 -12.53 -26.82
N PRO A 32 -9.46 -12.93 -27.88
CA PRO A 32 -9.67 -12.08 -29.06
C PRO A 32 -10.32 -10.76 -28.66
N ILE A 33 -9.61 -9.65 -28.91
CA ILE A 33 -10.11 -8.30 -28.67
C ILE A 33 -10.88 -7.87 -29.92
N PRO A 34 -12.19 -7.60 -29.83
CA PRO A 34 -12.98 -7.24 -31.00
C PRO A 34 -12.54 -5.86 -31.53
N ALA A 35 -12.54 -5.71 -32.86
CA ALA A 35 -12.20 -4.42 -33.51
C ALA A 35 -13.21 -3.31 -33.19
N PHE A 36 -14.43 -3.69 -32.86
CA PHE A 36 -15.51 -2.80 -32.42
C PHE A 36 -16.15 -3.42 -31.17
N GLY A 37 -16.23 -2.67 -30.08
CA GLY A 37 -16.74 -3.13 -28.78
C GLY A 37 -15.78 -2.83 -27.63
N HIS A 38 -16.00 -3.50 -26.50
CA HIS A 38 -15.17 -3.34 -25.30
C HIS A 38 -14.74 -4.71 -24.80
N ALA A 39 -13.50 -4.80 -24.30
CA ALA A 39 -12.97 -5.95 -23.59
C ALA A 39 -12.53 -5.47 -22.20
N GLU A 40 -13.02 -6.14 -21.16
CA GLU A 40 -12.69 -5.81 -19.78
C GLU A 40 -11.62 -6.78 -19.27
N PHE A 41 -10.58 -6.21 -18.66
CA PHE A 41 -9.50 -6.97 -18.05
C PHE A 41 -9.36 -6.54 -16.60
N GLU A 42 -9.55 -7.48 -15.70
CA GLU A 42 -9.29 -7.27 -14.28
C GLU A 42 -7.79 -7.42 -14.01
N ILE A 43 -7.22 -6.38 -13.40
CA ILE A 43 -5.81 -6.33 -13.04
C ILE A 43 -5.71 -6.22 -11.51
N ASN A 44 -5.10 -7.23 -10.89
CA ASN A 44 -4.92 -7.25 -9.44
C ASN A 44 -3.59 -6.61 -9.09
N THR A 45 -3.65 -5.42 -8.48
CA THR A 45 -2.47 -4.67 -8.05
C THR A 45 -2.42 -4.55 -6.54
N ARG A 46 -1.21 -4.54 -5.98
CA ARG A 46 -0.97 -4.30 -4.56
C ARG A 46 0.14 -3.29 -4.36
N THR A 47 -0.11 -2.37 -3.44
CA THR A 47 0.87 -1.43 -2.94
C THR A 47 1.81 -2.13 -1.95
N LYS A 48 3.12 -1.94 -2.13
CA LYS A 48 4.15 -2.57 -1.27
C LYS A 48 4.05 -2.13 0.20
N SER A 49 3.59 -0.91 0.45
CA SER A 49 3.50 -0.30 1.77
C SER A 49 2.26 0.57 1.91
N LEU A 50 1.63 0.54 3.09
CA LEU A 50 0.46 1.36 3.44
C LEU A 50 0.82 2.77 3.93
N ILE A 51 2.10 3.01 4.17
CA ILE A 51 2.65 4.25 4.74
C ILE A 51 3.47 5.06 3.73
N GLU A 52 3.66 4.54 2.52
CA GLU A 52 4.39 5.24 1.45
C GLU A 52 3.46 6.12 0.62
N ASN A 53 3.92 7.33 0.30
CA ASN A 53 3.30 8.22 -0.66
C ASN A 53 4.07 8.11 -1.98
N TYR A 54 3.39 7.77 -3.07
CA TYR A 54 4.02 7.79 -4.38
C TYR A 54 3.03 7.98 -5.52
N ASP A 55 3.54 8.61 -6.56
CA ASP A 55 2.94 8.63 -7.89
C ASP A 55 3.51 7.46 -8.69
N ASP A 56 2.66 6.74 -9.40
CA ASP A 56 3.02 5.67 -10.34
C ASP A 56 2.26 5.81 -11.65
N VAL A 57 2.76 5.16 -12.70
CA VAL A 57 2.10 5.08 -14.00
C VAL A 57 1.90 3.62 -14.34
N LEU A 58 0.64 3.22 -14.48
CA LEU A 58 0.27 1.95 -15.05
C LEU A 58 0.32 2.07 -16.58
N GLU A 59 1.29 1.43 -17.21
CA GLU A 59 1.39 1.30 -18.67
C GLU A 59 0.86 -0.06 -19.09
N ILE A 60 -0.19 -0.04 -19.90
CA ILE A 60 -0.85 -1.20 -20.48
C ILE A 60 -0.50 -1.22 -21.96
N THR A 61 0.10 -2.30 -22.43
CA THR A 61 0.42 -2.52 -23.85
C THR A 61 -0.47 -3.63 -24.40
N VAL A 62 -1.24 -3.33 -25.45
CA VAL A 62 -2.16 -4.27 -26.10
C VAL A 62 -2.01 -4.13 -27.61
N ALA A 63 -1.75 -5.25 -28.32
CA ALA A 63 -1.63 -5.28 -29.78
C ALA A 63 -0.66 -4.20 -30.34
N GLY A 64 0.43 -3.91 -29.62
CA GLY A 64 1.43 -2.89 -29.99
C GLY A 64 1.04 -1.44 -29.65
N GLN A 65 -0.16 -1.20 -29.14
CA GLN A 65 -0.59 0.11 -28.64
C GLN A 65 -0.34 0.24 -27.14
N LYS A 66 0.08 1.43 -26.71
CA LYS A 66 0.39 1.73 -25.31
C LYS A 66 -0.63 2.69 -24.72
N PHE A 67 -1.20 2.31 -23.60
CA PHE A 67 -2.13 3.10 -22.80
C PHE A 67 -1.50 3.38 -21.45
N ARG A 68 -1.59 4.63 -20.99
CA ARG A 68 -1.00 5.05 -19.71
C ARG A 68 -2.07 5.62 -18.80
N LYS A 69 -2.07 5.17 -17.55
CA LYS A 69 -2.93 5.72 -16.50
C LYS A 69 -2.09 6.09 -15.29
N ALA A 70 -2.19 7.36 -14.88
CA ALA A 70 -1.55 7.83 -13.66
C ALA A 70 -2.32 7.32 -12.42
N ILE A 71 -1.57 6.84 -11.43
CA ILE A 71 -2.08 6.35 -10.15
C ILE A 71 -1.39 7.15 -9.06
N GLN A 72 -2.17 7.70 -8.14
CA GLN A 72 -1.65 8.39 -6.95
C GLN A 72 -2.03 7.58 -5.72
N VAL A 73 -1.03 7.10 -4.99
CA VAL A 73 -1.23 6.40 -3.72
C VAL A 73 -0.84 7.35 -2.60
N ARG A 74 -1.81 7.73 -1.77
CA ARG A 74 -1.60 8.60 -0.61
C ARG A 74 -1.73 7.81 0.69
N PRO A 75 -0.83 8.02 1.66
CA PRO A 75 -0.88 7.31 2.94
C PRO A 75 -2.04 7.81 3.80
N PHE A 76 -2.55 6.93 4.66
CA PHE A 76 -3.44 7.32 5.74
C PHE A 76 -2.64 8.04 6.83
N ILE A 77 -2.75 9.37 6.88
CA ILE A 77 -2.01 10.28 7.78
C ILE A 77 -2.05 9.81 9.25
N VAL A 78 -3.17 9.23 9.69
CA VAL A 78 -3.36 8.76 11.06
C VAL A 78 -2.33 7.69 11.46
N PHE A 79 -1.92 6.83 10.53
CA PHE A 79 -1.04 5.70 10.84
C PHE A 79 0.41 6.12 11.13
N GLN A 80 0.88 7.22 10.53
CA GLN A 80 2.25 7.72 10.73
C GLN A 80 2.44 8.29 12.14
N TYR A 81 1.43 9.00 12.67
CA TYR A 81 1.51 9.62 13.99
C TYR A 81 1.04 8.70 15.12
N PHE A 82 0.30 7.63 14.81
CA PHE A 82 -0.26 6.72 15.80
C PHE A 82 0.77 6.15 16.80
N PRO A 83 1.96 5.67 16.38
CA PRO A 83 2.96 5.17 17.33
C PRO A 83 3.43 6.23 18.32
N TRP A 84 3.64 7.46 17.85
CA TRP A 84 4.11 8.57 18.69
C TRP A 84 3.05 9.02 19.69
N VAL A 85 1.78 9.07 19.27
CA VAL A 85 0.65 9.37 20.17
C VAL A 85 0.53 8.31 21.25
N LEU A 86 0.67 7.03 20.89
CA LEU A 86 0.61 5.92 21.85
C LEU A 86 1.76 5.98 22.86
N VAL A 87 2.99 6.25 22.41
CA VAL A 87 4.14 6.47 23.30
C VAL A 87 3.92 7.66 24.23
N GLY A 88 3.33 8.75 23.73
CA GLY A 88 2.99 9.92 24.55
C GLY A 88 1.99 9.60 25.67
N ILE A 89 0.94 8.84 25.36
CA ILE A 89 -0.07 8.42 26.34
C ILE A 89 0.55 7.48 27.38
N VAL A 90 1.21 6.41 26.94
CA VAL A 90 1.82 5.41 27.84
C VAL A 90 2.91 6.04 28.70
N GLY A 91 3.76 6.88 28.10
CA GLY A 91 4.80 7.61 28.82
C GLY A 91 4.22 8.59 29.84
N GLY A 92 3.17 9.33 29.48
CA GLY A 92 2.47 10.23 30.40
C GLY A 92 1.91 9.50 31.62
N VAL A 93 1.24 8.36 31.41
CA VAL A 93 0.72 7.52 32.50
C VAL A 93 1.86 7.01 33.39
N ALA A 94 2.96 6.54 32.79
CA ALA A 94 4.12 6.05 33.54
C ALA A 94 4.73 7.14 34.42
N VAL A 95 4.93 8.36 33.90
CA VAL A 95 5.49 9.49 34.65
C VAL A 95 4.61 9.85 35.84
N ILE A 96 3.28 9.91 35.65
CA ILE A 96 2.34 10.17 36.74
C ILE A 96 2.43 9.08 37.80
N TYR A 97 2.38 7.81 37.39
CA TYR A 97 2.43 6.66 38.29
C TYR A 97 3.72 6.64 39.12
N PHE A 98 4.88 6.72 38.47
CA PHE A 98 6.17 6.71 39.15
C PHE A 98 6.43 7.98 39.97
N GLY A 99 5.88 9.13 39.55
CA GLY A 99 5.92 10.36 40.32
C GLY A 99 5.18 10.22 41.66
N VAL A 100 3.95 9.70 41.64
CA VAL A 100 3.16 9.46 42.86
C VAL A 100 3.80 8.39 43.73
N LEU A 101 4.23 7.26 43.13
CA LEU A 101 4.88 6.17 43.85
C LEU A 101 6.19 6.64 44.51
N GLY A 102 7.02 7.38 43.76
CA GLY A 102 8.27 7.95 44.25
C GLY A 102 8.04 8.94 45.39
N ALA A 103 7.04 9.83 45.27
CA ALA A 103 6.66 10.74 46.33
C ALA A 103 6.19 10.00 47.59
N PHE A 104 5.41 8.92 47.43
CA PHE A 104 4.93 8.12 48.55
C PHE A 104 6.07 7.38 49.28
N ILE A 105 7.00 6.77 48.53
CA ILE A 105 8.19 6.12 49.10
C ILE A 105 9.09 7.14 49.79
N TYR A 106 9.33 8.29 49.15
CA TYR A 106 10.16 9.36 49.72
C TYR A 106 9.59 9.86 51.05
N ARG A 107 8.27 10.13 51.09
CA ARG A 107 7.58 10.54 52.31
C ARG A 107 7.69 9.46 53.40
N LYS A 108 7.44 8.19 53.07
CA LYS A 108 7.53 7.09 54.05
C LYS A 108 8.94 6.88 54.60
N ARG A 109 9.97 7.09 53.78
CA ARG A 109 11.36 6.79 54.14
C ARG A 109 12.08 7.95 54.83
N PHE A 110 11.80 9.19 54.43
CA PHE A 110 12.56 10.37 54.86
C PHE A 110 11.75 11.37 55.67
N ILE A 111 10.44 11.46 55.47
CA ILE A 111 9.57 12.30 56.30
C ILE A 111 9.10 11.44 57.49
N LYS A 112 10.02 11.25 58.44
CA LYS A 112 9.65 10.78 59.79
C LYS A 112 8.89 11.93 60.46
N ARG A 113 7.60 11.70 60.74
CA ARG A 113 7.02 12.26 61.97
C ARG A 113 7.52 11.43 63.13
#